data_AF-R7TPN0-F1
#
_entry.id   AF-R7TPN0-F1
#
_cell.length_a   1.000
_cell.length_b   1.000
_cell.length_c   1.000
_cell.angle_alpha   90.00
_cell.angle_beta   90.00
_cell.angle_gamma   90.00
#
_symmetry.space_group_name_H-M   'P 1'
#
loop_
_entity.id
_entity.type
_entity.pdbx_description
1 polymer ?
#
loop_
_entity_poly.entity_id
_entity_poly.type
_entity_poly.pdbx_seq_one_letter_code
_entity_poly.pdbx_strand_id
1 'polypeptide(L)'
;MPTEAIRVVGLVWTFLSFMVTLVSIFSFVRPSWVVNTTDLTTLGLFSFCLRSDHLTDAPSVVCGIYGGNFNFSHLPSTTWQVTCILCACACGLLLMTTIMAVSTFLVRPGFRRKLTLGAGYIQIMAVFLLVIGYSIFPAGLDSSFVQYYCPGSQKYRTGVCTVGWEYIIGVTGAALGLFCPFLAYHADTIRPREPEVT
;
A
#
# COMPACT_ATOMS: atom_id res chain seq x y z
N MET A 1 -27.83 -4.77 -24.06
CA MET A 1 -26.72 -5.70 -23.72
C MET A 1 -25.37 -5.00 -23.45
N PRO A 2 -24.86 -4.05 -24.24
CA PRO A 2 -23.54 -3.44 -23.96
C PRO A 2 -23.49 -2.58 -22.67
N THR A 3 -24.61 -1.95 -22.28
CA THR A 3 -24.70 -1.07 -21.10
C THR A 3 -24.53 -1.79 -19.76
N GLU A 4 -25.05 -3.02 -19.64
CA GLU A 4 -24.98 -3.81 -18.40
C GLU A 4 -23.56 -4.33 -18.16
N ALA A 5 -22.86 -4.78 -19.21
CA ALA A 5 -21.46 -5.20 -19.11
C ALA A 5 -20.55 -4.05 -18.61
N ILE A 6 -20.71 -2.83 -19.15
CA ILE A 6 -19.93 -1.66 -18.74
C ILE A 6 -20.17 -1.31 -17.25
N ARG A 7 -21.42 -1.45 -16.78
CA ARG A 7 -21.78 -1.21 -15.37
C ARG A 7 -21.14 -2.23 -14.43
N VAL A 8 -21.20 -3.51 -14.80
CA VAL A 8 -20.58 -4.60 -14.01
C VAL A 8 -19.07 -4.41 -13.94
N VAL A 9 -18.40 -4.12 -15.05
CA VAL A 9 -16.94 -3.89 -15.06
C VAL A 9 -16.56 -2.69 -14.20
N GLY A 10 -17.32 -1.58 -14.26
CA GLY A 10 -17.08 -0.41 -13.40
C GLY A 10 -17.29 -0.70 -11.91
N LEU A 11 -18.28 -1.52 -11.56
CA LEU A 11 -18.53 -1.94 -10.18
C LEU A 11 -17.41 -2.85 -9.66
N VAL A 12 -16.98 -3.83 -10.46
CA VAL A 12 -15.86 -4.72 -10.14
C VAL A 12 -14.57 -3.92 -9.95
N TRP A 13 -14.28 -2.98 -10.86
CA TRP A 13 -13.11 -2.10 -10.75
C TRP A 13 -13.15 -1.23 -9.49
N THR A 14 -14.30 -0.65 -9.14
CA THR A 14 -14.46 0.15 -7.93
C THR A 14 -14.25 -0.68 -6.67
N PHE A 15 -14.87 -1.87 -6.61
CA PHE A 15 -14.74 -2.79 -5.48
C PHE A 15 -13.28 -3.24 -5.30
N LEU A 16 -12.62 -3.63 -6.40
CA LEU A 16 -11.23 -4.04 -6.37
C LEU A 16 -10.30 -2.90 -5.93
N SER A 17 -10.55 -1.67 -6.42
CA SER A 17 -9.78 -0.48 -6.02
C SER A 17 -9.94 -0.15 -4.53
N PHE A 18 -11.15 -0.29 -3.99
CA PHE A 18 -11.40 -0.15 -2.56
C PHE A 18 -10.64 -1.21 -1.74
N MET A 19 -10.67 -2.47 -2.16
CA MET A 19 -9.95 -3.56 -1.48
C MET A 19 -8.42 -3.34 -1.52
N VAL A 20 -7.87 -2.98 -2.67
CA VAL A 20 -6.44 -2.66 -2.81
C VAL A 20 -6.05 -1.49 -1.90
N THR A 21 -6.89 -0.46 -1.81
CA THR A 21 -6.65 0.70 -0.94
C THR A 21 -6.64 0.30 0.53
N LEU A 22 -7.63 -0.46 1.00
CA LEU A 22 -7.70 -0.93 2.37
C LEU A 22 -6.51 -1.78 2.75
N VAL A 23 -6.18 -2.77 1.91
CA VAL A 23 -5.05 -3.67 2.11
C VAL A 23 -3.72 -2.90 2.15
N SER A 24 -3.53 -1.92 1.27
CA SER A 24 -2.31 -1.11 1.23
C SER A 24 -2.15 -0.23 2.47
N ILE A 25 -3.24 0.42 2.93
CA ILE A 25 -3.24 1.22 4.16
C ILE A 25 -2.99 0.32 5.38
N PHE A 26 -3.65 -0.83 5.43
CA PHE A 26 -3.51 -1.78 6.52
C PHE A 26 -2.06 -2.28 6.64
N SER A 27 -1.48 -2.69 5.51
CA SER A 27 -0.06 -3.04 5.41
C SER A 27 0.83 -1.88 5.90
N PHE A 28 0.60 -0.65 5.42
CA PHE A 28 1.43 0.52 5.79
C PHE A 28 1.41 0.85 7.29
N VAL A 29 0.25 0.79 7.94
CA VAL A 29 0.07 1.24 9.34
C VAL A 29 0.56 0.19 10.34
N ARG A 30 0.46 -1.10 10.01
CA ARG A 30 0.72 -2.19 10.96
C ARG A 30 2.22 -2.49 11.12
N PRO A 31 2.70 -2.73 12.35
CA PRO A 31 4.12 -2.91 12.66
C PRO A 31 4.68 -4.31 12.33
N SER A 32 4.01 -5.14 11.52
CA SER A 32 4.37 -6.55 11.31
C SER A 32 4.89 -6.83 9.89
N TRP A 33 5.88 -6.07 9.45
CA TRP A 33 6.60 -6.31 8.19
C TRP A 33 7.80 -7.24 8.39
N VAL A 34 8.48 -7.11 9.52
CA VAL A 34 9.57 -7.99 9.95
C VAL A 34 9.29 -8.38 11.39
N VAL A 35 9.35 -9.68 11.68
CA VAL A 35 9.00 -10.22 12.99
C VAL A 35 10.15 -11.08 13.51
N ASN A 36 10.61 -10.73 14.70
CA ASN A 36 11.44 -11.57 15.54
C ASN A 36 10.54 -12.28 16.56
N THR A 37 10.37 -13.59 16.41
CA THR A 37 9.51 -14.40 17.29
C THR A 37 10.16 -14.68 18.65
N THR A 38 11.50 -14.65 18.76
CA THR A 38 12.19 -14.90 20.04
C THR A 38 12.04 -13.71 20.98
N ASP A 39 12.20 -12.50 20.44
CA ASP A 39 12.20 -11.26 21.23
C ASP A 39 10.86 -10.50 21.16
N LEU A 40 9.81 -11.14 20.63
CA LEU A 40 8.47 -10.55 20.43
C LEU A 40 8.53 -9.15 19.81
N THR A 41 9.48 -8.96 18.88
CA THR A 41 9.78 -7.68 18.27
C THR A 41 9.21 -7.64 16.86
N THR A 42 8.36 -6.65 16.59
CA THR A 42 7.74 -6.46 15.29
C THR A 42 8.08 -5.08 14.75
N LEU A 43 8.71 -5.03 13.58
CA LEU A 43 9.08 -3.81 12.89
C LEU A 43 8.18 -3.63 11.67
N GLY A 44 7.47 -2.51 11.59
CA GLY A 44 6.80 -2.06 10.37
C GLY A 44 7.45 -0.83 9.80
N LEU A 45 6.83 -0.24 8.77
CA LEU A 45 7.40 0.89 8.06
C LEU A 45 7.32 2.20 8.86
N PHE A 46 6.17 2.44 9.49
CA PHE A 46 5.88 3.65 10.27
C PHE A 46 5.83 3.40 11.78
N SER A 47 5.48 2.18 12.18
CA SER A 47 5.31 1.78 13.57
C SER A 47 6.21 0.58 13.91
N PHE A 48 6.49 0.42 15.19
CA PHE A 48 7.22 -0.71 15.74
C PHE A 48 6.60 -1.14 17.06
N CYS A 49 6.77 -2.40 17.43
CA CYS A 49 6.48 -2.88 18.78
C CYS A 49 7.67 -3.70 19.27
N LEU A 50 8.17 -3.35 20.45
CA LEU A 50 9.29 -3.99 21.10
C LEU A 50 8.84 -4.60 22.42
N ARG A 51 9.46 -5.70 22.81
CA ARG A 51 9.35 -6.22 24.17
C ARG A 51 10.09 -5.28 25.13
N SER A 52 9.41 -4.83 26.18
CA SER A 52 10.02 -4.04 27.25
C SER A 52 10.27 -4.93 28.46
N ASP A 53 11.53 -5.02 28.86
CA ASP A 53 11.96 -5.77 30.04
C ASP A 53 11.89 -4.92 31.33
N HIS A 54 11.39 -3.68 31.26
CA HIS A 54 11.42 -2.73 32.37
C HIS A 54 10.24 -2.82 33.35
N LEU A 55 9.19 -3.61 33.08
CA LEU A 55 8.08 -3.84 34.03
C LEU A 55 8.20 -5.23 34.65
N THR A 56 8.52 -5.26 35.94
CA THR A 56 8.92 -6.43 36.72
C THR A 56 7.83 -7.48 37.01
N ASP A 57 6.59 -7.33 36.52
CA ASP A 57 5.50 -8.27 36.82
C ASP A 57 4.79 -8.89 35.59
N ALA A 58 5.02 -8.38 34.38
CA ALA A 58 4.48 -9.00 33.15
C ALA A 58 5.27 -8.58 31.91
N PRO A 59 5.49 -9.48 30.92
CA PRO A 59 6.05 -9.09 29.64
C PRO A 59 5.12 -8.07 28.97
N SER A 60 5.54 -6.82 28.93
CA SER A 60 4.79 -5.73 28.29
C SER A 60 5.37 -5.40 26.93
N VAL A 61 4.54 -5.40 25.90
CA VAL A 61 4.92 -5.00 24.54
C VAL A 61 4.65 -3.51 24.41
N VAL A 62 5.68 -2.72 24.12
CA VAL A 62 5.57 -1.28 23.91
C VAL A 62 5.55 -1.01 22.41
N CYS A 63 4.44 -0.46 21.95
CA CYS A 63 4.27 -0.04 20.55
C CYS A 63 4.46 1.46 20.41
N GLY A 64 5.23 1.86 19.40
CA GLY A 64 5.56 3.25 19.11
C GLY A 64 5.58 3.55 17.62
N ILE A 65 5.65 4.83 17.31
CA ILE A 65 5.82 5.35 15.94
C ILE A 65 7.27 5.85 15.83
N TYR A 66 7.94 5.57 14.72
CA TYR A 66 9.30 6.08 14.52
C TYR A 66 9.31 7.62 14.56
N GLY A 67 10.15 8.18 15.44
CA GLY A 67 10.37 9.62 15.54
C GLY A 67 9.25 10.43 16.20
N GLY A 68 8.19 9.80 16.75
CA GLY A 68 7.11 10.47 17.50
C GLY A 68 6.32 11.51 16.68
N ASN A 69 6.86 12.72 16.56
CA ASN A 69 6.30 13.87 15.83
C ASN A 69 6.72 13.90 14.34
N PHE A 70 6.65 12.77 13.61
CA PHE A 70 7.01 12.72 12.18
C PHE A 70 8.43 13.23 11.86
N ASN A 71 9.38 13.08 12.79
CA ASN A 71 10.77 13.47 12.53
C ASN A 71 11.47 12.39 11.70
N PHE A 72 11.39 12.53 10.37
CA PHE A 72 11.95 11.58 9.42
C PHE A 72 13.48 11.41 9.55
N SER A 73 14.16 12.41 10.11
CA SER A 73 15.60 12.40 10.37
C SER A 73 16.06 11.31 11.36
N HIS A 74 15.14 10.72 12.13
CA HIS A 74 15.44 9.62 13.08
C HIS A 74 15.08 8.23 12.54
N LEU A 75 14.67 8.09 11.27
CA LEU A 75 14.49 6.77 10.67
C LEU A 75 15.85 6.09 10.43
N PRO A 76 15.94 4.77 10.64
CA PRO A 76 17.20 4.02 10.71
C PRO A 76 18.02 3.98 9.41
N SER A 77 17.41 4.26 8.25
CA SER A 77 18.11 4.36 6.97
C SER A 77 17.34 5.21 5.95
N THR A 78 18.07 5.81 4.99
CA THR A 78 17.48 6.54 3.85
C THR A 78 16.55 5.64 3.03
N THR A 79 16.86 4.35 2.92
CA THR A 79 16.02 3.35 2.23
C THR A 79 14.65 3.19 2.88
N TRP A 80 14.60 3.19 4.22
CA TRP A 80 13.36 3.11 4.97
C TRP A 80 12.52 4.39 4.82
N GLN A 81 13.17 5.56 4.84
CA GLN A 81 12.52 6.86 4.62
C GLN A 81 11.89 6.94 3.23
N VAL A 82 12.65 6.60 2.19
CA VAL A 82 12.16 6.60 0.81
C VAL A 82 10.98 5.64 0.66
N THR A 83 11.10 4.43 1.20
CA THR A 83 9.99 3.45 1.20
C THR A 83 8.74 4.01 1.88
N CYS A 84 8.89 4.63 3.06
CA CYS A 84 7.78 5.24 3.80
C CYS A 84 7.07 6.33 2.99
N ILE A 85 7.82 7.25 2.39
CA ILE A 85 7.28 8.32 1.55
C ILE A 85 6.55 7.75 0.33
N LEU A 86 7.18 6.80 -0.38
CA LEU A 86 6.58 6.16 -1.55
C LEU A 86 5.27 5.46 -1.22
N CYS A 87 5.24 4.64 -0.16
CA CYS A 87 4.04 3.93 0.27
C CYS A 87 2.95 4.90 0.78
N ALA A 88 3.31 5.95 1.51
CA ALA A 88 2.36 6.95 1.99
C ALA A 88 1.72 7.74 0.83
N CYS A 89 2.53 8.22 -0.11
CA CYS A 89 2.05 8.88 -1.32
C CYS A 89 1.14 7.95 -2.14
N ALA A 90 1.54 6.69 -2.30
CA ALA A 90 0.74 5.71 -3.02
C ALA A 90 -0.62 5.44 -2.35
N CYS A 91 -0.65 5.26 -1.03
CA CYS A 91 -1.90 5.09 -0.29
C CYS A 91 -2.83 6.31 -0.45
N GLY A 92 -2.27 7.53 -0.41
CA GLY A 92 -3.04 8.76 -0.67
C GLY A 92 -3.64 8.78 -2.08
N LEU A 93 -2.86 8.43 -3.10
CA LEU A 93 -3.35 8.38 -4.49
C LEU A 93 -4.40 7.28 -4.71
N LEU A 94 -4.26 6.13 -4.03
CA LEU A 94 -5.26 5.05 -4.07
C LEU A 94 -6.58 5.45 -3.38
N LEU A 95 -6.51 6.19 -2.26
CA LEU A 95 -7.69 6.79 -1.64
C LEU A 95 -8.40 7.76 -2.59
N MET A 96 -7.64 8.66 -3.23
CA MET A 96 -8.19 9.58 -4.22
C MET A 96 -8.84 8.84 -5.40
N THR A 97 -8.19 7.78 -5.89
CA THR A 97 -8.73 6.90 -6.93
C THR A 97 -10.07 6.31 -6.51
N THR A 98 -10.15 5.77 -5.29
CA THR A 98 -11.37 5.13 -4.76
C THR A 98 -12.50 6.14 -4.59
N ILE A 99 -12.21 7.35 -4.11
CA ILE A 99 -13.20 8.44 -4.01
C ILE A 99 -13.69 8.82 -5.42
N MET A 100 -12.79 8.98 -6.38
CA MET A 100 -13.15 9.27 -7.77
C MET A 100 -14.00 8.14 -8.36
N ALA A 101 -13.63 6.89 -8.13
CA ALA A 101 -14.37 5.71 -8.58
C ALA A 101 -15.81 5.69 -8.03
N VAL A 102 -16.00 5.92 -6.73
CA VAL A 102 -17.33 6.01 -6.11
C VAL A 102 -18.11 7.21 -6.65
N SER A 103 -17.46 8.36 -6.84
CA SER A 103 -18.12 9.55 -7.38
C SER A 103 -18.66 9.36 -8.80
N THR A 104 -18.12 8.40 -9.57
CA THR A 104 -18.62 8.08 -10.92
C THR A 104 -20.08 7.63 -10.95
N PHE A 105 -20.60 7.06 -9.85
CA PHE A 105 -21.98 6.64 -9.71
C PHE A 105 -22.95 7.81 -9.45
N LEU A 106 -22.43 8.95 -8.99
CA LEU A 106 -23.24 10.11 -8.59
C LEU A 106 -23.27 11.22 -9.66
N VAL A 107 -22.32 11.22 -10.60
CA VAL A 107 -22.15 12.31 -11.58
C VAL A 107 -22.82 12.02 -12.93
N ARG A 108 -23.04 13.10 -13.70
CA ARG A 108 -23.62 13.03 -15.05
C ARG A 108 -22.71 12.24 -16.03
N PRO A 109 -23.29 11.55 -17.04
CA PRO A 109 -22.55 10.72 -18.00
C PRO A 109 -21.36 11.39 -18.69
N GLY A 110 -21.47 12.69 -19.05
CA GLY A 110 -20.40 13.43 -19.73
C GLY A 110 -19.16 13.66 -18.86
N PHE A 111 -19.33 13.83 -17.54
CA PHE A 111 -18.23 14.04 -16.61
C PHE A 111 -17.64 12.71 -16.10
N ARG A 112 -18.48 11.66 -16.04
CA ARG A 112 -18.10 10.31 -15.61
C ARG A 112 -16.90 9.75 -16.38
N ARG A 113 -16.82 9.98 -17.70
CA ARG A 113 -15.69 9.51 -18.52
C ARG A 113 -14.37 10.17 -18.11
N LYS A 114 -14.37 11.48 -17.91
CA LYS A 114 -13.17 12.22 -17.49
C LYS A 114 -12.68 11.75 -16.13
N LEU A 115 -13.60 11.54 -15.18
CA LEU A 115 -13.28 10.99 -13.86
C LEU A 115 -12.71 9.58 -13.92
N THR A 116 -13.33 8.70 -14.71
CA THR A 116 -12.88 7.30 -14.82
C THR A 116 -11.47 7.22 -15.43
N LEU A 117 -11.20 7.99 -16.48
CA LEU A 117 -9.87 8.07 -17.10
C LEU A 117 -8.83 8.65 -16.13
N GLY A 118 -9.15 9.77 -15.46
CA GLY A 118 -8.27 10.39 -14.48
C GLY A 118 -7.95 9.47 -13.31
N ALA A 119 -8.97 8.79 -12.76
CA ALA A 119 -8.79 7.81 -11.68
C ALA A 119 -7.93 6.64 -12.13
N GLY A 120 -8.09 6.14 -13.37
CA GLY A 120 -7.22 5.10 -13.93
C GLY A 120 -5.75 5.52 -13.99
N TYR A 121 -5.44 6.74 -14.45
CA TYR A 121 -4.06 7.25 -14.47
C TYR A 121 -3.47 7.40 -13.07
N ILE A 122 -4.24 7.96 -12.13
CA ILE A 122 -3.81 8.13 -10.73
C ILE A 122 -3.55 6.75 -10.10
N GLN A 123 -4.42 5.77 -10.38
CA GLN A 123 -4.26 4.41 -9.88
C GLN A 123 -2.98 3.75 -10.40
N ILE A 124 -2.69 3.89 -11.70
CA ILE A 124 -1.46 3.38 -12.31
C ILE A 124 -0.24 3.98 -11.60
N MET A 125 -0.21 5.31 -11.44
CA MET A 125 0.88 6.00 -10.75
C MET A 125 1.03 5.50 -9.30
N ALA A 126 -0.09 5.34 -8.58
CA ALA A 126 -0.08 4.86 -7.20
C ALA A 126 0.50 3.43 -7.09
N VAL A 127 0.08 2.52 -7.97
CA VAL A 127 0.56 1.13 -7.97
C VAL A 127 2.04 1.06 -8.30
N PHE A 128 2.54 1.87 -9.25
CA PHE A 128 3.97 1.96 -9.52
C PHE A 128 4.77 2.39 -8.28
N LEU A 129 4.29 3.39 -7.54
CA LEU A 129 4.94 3.84 -6.30
C LEU A 129 4.93 2.74 -5.23
N LEU A 130 3.85 1.96 -5.09
CA LEU A 130 3.81 0.81 -4.19
C LEU A 130 4.84 -0.26 -4.59
N VAL A 131 4.89 -0.65 -5.86
CA VAL A 131 5.82 -1.67 -6.35
C VAL A 131 7.27 -1.25 -6.09
N ILE A 132 7.60 0.01 -6.37
CA ILE A 132 8.93 0.56 -6.09
C ILE A 132 9.20 0.55 -4.58
N GLY A 133 8.27 1.04 -3.76
CA GLY A 133 8.41 1.04 -2.30
C GLY A 133 8.66 -0.35 -1.73
N TYR A 134 7.80 -1.33 -2.06
CA TYR A 134 7.96 -2.71 -1.59
C TYR A 134 9.26 -3.35 -2.09
N SER A 135 9.74 -3.01 -3.29
CA SER A 135 11.02 -3.52 -3.80
C SER A 135 12.24 -2.91 -3.09
N ILE A 136 12.15 -1.65 -2.69
CA ILE A 136 13.22 -0.94 -1.99
C ILE A 136 13.31 -1.40 -0.52
N PHE A 137 12.18 -1.76 0.10
CA PHE A 137 12.13 -2.13 1.52
C PHE A 137 13.15 -3.22 1.94
N PRO A 138 13.25 -4.38 1.27
CA PRO A 138 14.21 -5.42 1.62
C PRO A 138 15.68 -4.97 1.55
N ALA A 139 15.99 -3.95 0.75
CA ALA A 139 17.34 -3.39 0.70
C ALA A 139 17.69 -2.59 1.97
N GLY A 140 16.70 -2.13 2.74
CA GLY A 140 16.87 -1.40 4.00
C GLY A 140 17.14 -2.29 5.23
N LEU A 141 17.04 -3.62 5.08
CA LEU A 141 17.25 -4.60 6.15
C LEU A 141 18.70 -4.66 6.64
N ASP A 142 19.66 -4.12 5.87
CA ASP A 142 21.08 -4.09 6.19
C ASP A 142 21.48 -2.93 7.12
N SER A 143 20.52 -2.16 7.62
CA SER A 143 20.80 -1.05 8.53
C SER A 143 21.18 -1.54 9.93
N SER A 144 22.07 -0.81 10.61
CA SER A 144 22.54 -1.15 11.96
C SER A 144 21.39 -1.31 12.97
N PHE A 145 20.31 -0.55 12.79
CA PHE A 145 19.10 -0.66 13.61
C PHE A 145 18.40 -2.00 13.43
N VAL A 146 18.21 -2.45 12.19
CA VAL A 146 17.58 -3.75 11.94
C VAL A 146 18.50 -4.86 12.40
N GLN A 147 19.82 -4.76 12.16
CA GLN A 147 20.79 -5.75 12.63
C GLN A 147 20.83 -5.86 14.16
N TYR A 148 20.52 -4.80 14.90
CA TYR A 148 20.42 -4.83 16.37
C TYR A 148 19.28 -5.74 16.85
N TYR A 149 18.09 -5.64 16.24
CA TYR A 149 16.92 -6.47 16.59
C TYR A 149 16.86 -7.81 15.83
N CYS A 150 17.55 -7.89 14.70
CA CYS A 150 17.59 -9.01 13.76
C CYS A 150 19.05 -9.31 13.38
N PRO A 151 19.85 -9.90 14.28
CA PRO A 151 21.24 -10.22 13.99
C PRO A 151 21.38 -11.07 12.72
N GLY A 152 22.35 -10.70 11.88
CA GLY A 152 22.60 -11.35 10.59
C GLY A 152 21.65 -10.93 9.47
N SER A 153 20.83 -9.89 9.65
CA SER A 153 20.10 -9.27 8.55
C SER A 153 21.05 -8.62 7.54
N GLN A 154 20.77 -8.82 6.26
CA GLN A 154 21.50 -8.28 5.13
C GLN A 154 20.48 -7.79 4.09
N LYS A 155 20.94 -7.15 3.02
CA LYS A 155 20.06 -6.75 1.91
C LYS A 155 19.32 -7.99 1.38
N TYR A 156 17.98 -7.92 1.33
CA TYR A 156 17.10 -9.02 0.92
C TYR A 156 17.15 -10.28 1.79
N ARG A 157 17.77 -10.23 2.97
CA ARG A 157 17.86 -11.36 3.90
C ARG A 157 17.56 -10.91 5.32
N THR A 158 16.54 -11.50 5.94
CA THR A 158 16.07 -11.08 7.27
C THR A 158 16.90 -11.63 8.44
N GLY A 159 17.88 -12.50 8.19
CA GLY A 159 18.72 -13.09 9.24
C GLY A 159 17.92 -14.05 10.12
N VAL A 160 17.97 -13.84 11.44
CA VAL A 160 17.13 -14.57 12.42
C VAL A 160 15.66 -14.16 12.39
N CYS A 161 15.33 -13.00 11.80
CA CYS A 161 13.96 -12.53 11.70
C CYS A 161 13.24 -13.14 10.50
N THR A 162 11.90 -13.12 10.58
CA THR A 162 11.02 -13.61 9.52
C THR A 162 10.28 -12.45 8.86
N VAL A 163 9.92 -12.62 7.59
CA VAL A 163 9.06 -11.67 6.89
C VAL A 163 7.66 -11.78 7.48
N GLY A 164 7.13 -10.65 7.93
CA GLY A 164 5.80 -10.56 8.50
C GLY A 164 4.70 -10.57 7.44
N TRP A 165 3.53 -11.01 7.85
CA TRP A 165 2.37 -11.21 6.99
C TRP A 165 1.86 -9.91 6.35
N GLU A 166 2.05 -8.76 7.00
CA GLU A 166 1.60 -7.46 6.46
C GLU A 166 2.38 -7.03 5.22
N TYR A 167 3.66 -7.40 5.15
CA TYR A 167 4.45 -7.18 3.96
C TYR A 167 3.94 -8.04 2.80
N ILE A 168 3.59 -9.31 3.06
CA ILE A 168 3.02 -10.23 2.06
C ILE A 168 1.67 -9.71 1.56
N ILE A 169 0.81 -9.24 2.47
CA ILE A 169 -0.47 -8.62 2.15
C ILE A 169 -0.29 -7.36 1.31
N GLY A 170 0.68 -6.50 1.64
CA GLY A 170 1.01 -5.30 0.87
C GLY A 170 1.46 -5.60 -0.56
N VAL A 171 2.41 -6.53 -0.72
CA VAL A 171 2.89 -6.99 -2.03
C VAL A 171 1.74 -7.61 -2.85
N THR A 172 0.90 -8.41 -2.22
CA THR A 172 -0.28 -9.01 -2.86
C THR A 172 -1.29 -7.94 -3.29
N GLY A 173 -1.52 -6.93 -2.44
CA GLY A 173 -2.36 -5.77 -2.77
C GLY A 173 -1.82 -4.97 -3.94
N ALA A 174 -0.51 -4.72 -4.01
CA ALA A 174 0.13 -4.08 -5.16
C ALA A 174 -0.02 -4.91 -6.44
N ALA A 175 0.17 -6.23 -6.36
CA ALA A 175 -0.03 -7.13 -7.49
C ALA A 175 -1.48 -7.11 -7.99
N LEU A 176 -2.47 -7.14 -7.08
CA LEU A 176 -3.89 -6.96 -7.42
C LEU A 176 -4.15 -5.59 -8.06
N GLY A 177 -3.50 -4.54 -7.55
CA GLY A 177 -3.56 -3.19 -8.09
C GLY A 177 -3.09 -3.09 -9.54
N LEU A 178 -2.14 -3.92 -9.98
CA LEU A 178 -1.69 -3.94 -11.39
C LEU A 178 -2.77 -4.40 -12.36
N PHE A 179 -3.76 -5.18 -11.91
CA PHE A 179 -4.86 -5.65 -12.76
C PHE A 179 -5.99 -4.63 -12.89
N CYS A 180 -6.13 -3.68 -11.96
CA CYS A 180 -7.20 -2.68 -11.98
C CYS A 180 -7.18 -1.77 -13.24
N PRO A 181 -6.04 -1.24 -13.70
CA PRO A 181 -5.98 -0.39 -14.90
C PRO A 181 -6.39 -1.10 -16.19
N PHE A 182 -6.10 -2.40 -16.30
CA PHE A 182 -6.51 -3.20 -17.46
C PHE A 182 -8.04 -3.31 -17.53
N LEU A 183 -8.72 -3.50 -16.40
CA LEU A 183 -10.18 -3.52 -16.34
C LEU A 183 -10.79 -2.16 -16.70
N ALA A 184 -10.19 -1.06 -16.24
CA ALA A 184 -10.63 0.30 -16.58
C ALA A 184 -10.47 0.61 -18.09
N TYR A 185 -9.36 0.15 -18.70
CA TYR A 185 -9.13 0.29 -20.13
C TYR A 185 -10.15 -0.49 -20.96
N HIS A 186 -10.38 -1.77 -20.64
CA HIS A 186 -11.35 -2.61 -21.34
C HIS A 186 -12.79 -2.09 -21.18
N ALA A 187 -13.14 -1.51 -20.03
CA ALA A 187 -14.44 -0.87 -19.82
C ALA A 187 -14.68 0.32 -20.77
N ASP A 188 -13.62 1.04 -21.14
CA ASP A 188 -13.73 2.19 -22.05
C ASP A 188 -13.73 1.75 -23.52
N THR A 189 -12.98 0.70 -23.89
CA THR A 189 -12.92 0.22 -25.29
C THR A 189 -14.21 -0.45 -25.77
N ILE A 190 -14.97 -1.07 -24.86
CA ILE A 190 -16.23 -1.77 -25.17
C ILE A 190 -17.40 -0.80 -25.36
N ARG A 191 -17.25 0.49 -25.00
CA ARG A 191 -18.31 1.49 -25.25
C ARG A 191 -18.43 1.76 -26.76
N PRO A 192 -19.58 1.50 -27.40
CA PRO A 192 -19.81 1.98 -28.75
C PRO A 192 -19.69 3.51 -28.77
N ARG A 193 -19.01 4.08 -29.78
CA ARG A 193 -19.05 5.53 -30.03
C ARG A 193 -20.51 5.91 -30.24
N GLU A 194 -21.13 6.55 -29.26
CA GLU A 194 -22.39 7.26 -29.50
C GLU A 194 -22.10 8.33 -30.56
N PRO A 195 -22.86 8.39 -31.66
CA PRO A 195 -22.69 9.43 -32.65
C PRO A 195 -22.93 10.79 -31.98
N GLU A 196 -22.01 11.71 -32.23
CA GLU A 196 -22.07 13.10 -31.82
C GLU A 196 -23.32 13.74 -32.45
N VAL A 197 -24.41 13.82 -31.69
CA VAL A 197 -25.58 14.60 -32.10
C VAL A 197 -25.25 16.05 -31.82
N THR A 198 -24.85 16.74 -32.90
CA THR A 198 -24.73 18.20 -33.05
C THR A 198 -25.98 18.94 -32.59
#